data_AF-A0A1A8S5R1-F1
#
_entry.id   AF-A0A1A8S5R1-F1
#
_cell.length_a   1.000
_cell.length_b   1.000
_cell.length_c   1.000
_cell.angle_alpha   90.00
_cell.angle_beta   90.00
_cell.angle_gamma   90.00
#
_symmetry.space_group_name_H-M   'P 1'
#
loop_
_entity.id
_entity.type
_entity.pdbx_description
1 polymer ?
#
loop_
_entity_poly.entity_id
_entity_poly.type
_entity_poly.pdbx_seq_one_letter_code
_entity_poly.pdbx_strand_id
1 'polypeptide(L)'
;NSTQPDAVKKQLEDVQNISGQLREERKKLKQAEAINSELLALVTEDYLKADLARQLENVSKPFKQLEEKAAKRIEQLNSTFASSQQFHQTSKDFQSWLAQKLQEQSTPLPISAKVDVLQQTLEEHSKLQTALKDHGEAYTTITGEGEMLLKSTEGAEKLALQGQLRALASNWEEVKKTSAEQGDQLQAALVRSRKYHDHAE
;
A
#
# COMPACT_ATOMS: atom_id res chain seq x y z
N ASN A 1 -1.71 -6.61 -16.68
CA ASN A 1 -1.96 -5.14 -16.75
C ASN A 1 -3.45 -4.82 -16.88
N SER A 2 -4.33 -5.27 -15.96
CA SER A 2 -5.76 -4.94 -16.05
C SER A 2 -6.54 -4.96 -14.73
N THR A 3 -5.90 -5.05 -13.55
CA THR A 3 -6.64 -5.24 -12.28
C THR A 3 -7.01 -3.94 -11.57
N GLN A 4 -6.26 -2.85 -11.79
CA GLN A 4 -6.49 -1.59 -11.07
C GLN A 4 -7.80 -0.88 -11.50
N PRO A 5 -8.12 -0.71 -12.80
CA PRO A 5 -9.31 0.04 -13.21
C PRO A 5 -10.63 -0.62 -12.78
N ASP A 6 -10.70 -1.95 -12.88
CA ASP A 6 -11.92 -2.69 -12.56
C ASP A 6 -12.17 -2.77 -11.05
N ALA A 7 -11.11 -2.95 -10.25
CA ALA A 7 -11.21 -2.91 -8.80
C ALA A 7 -11.59 -1.51 -8.29
N VAL A 8 -11.04 -0.44 -8.87
CA VAL A 8 -11.42 0.96 -8.57
C VAL A 8 -12.91 1.17 -8.85
N LYS A 9 -13.37 0.73 -10.02
CA LYS A 9 -14.76 0.90 -10.43
C LYS A 9 -15.72 0.19 -9.50
N LYS A 10 -15.43 -1.08 -9.17
CA LYS A 10 -16.23 -1.88 -8.24
C LYS A 10 -16.29 -1.24 -6.85
N GLN A 11 -15.18 -0.73 -6.34
CA GLN A 11 -15.14 -0.09 -5.02
C GLN A 11 -16.00 1.18 -4.97
N LEU A 12 -15.92 2.00 -6.01
CA LEU A 12 -16.76 3.21 -6.12
C LEU A 12 -18.24 2.86 -6.21
N GLU A 13 -18.59 1.83 -6.99
CA GLU A 13 -19.97 1.32 -7.08
C GLU A 13 -20.48 0.83 -5.71
N ASP A 14 -19.68 0.07 -4.96
CA ASP A 14 -20.03 -0.42 -3.62
C ASP A 14 -20.29 0.73 -2.63
N VAL A 15 -19.39 1.74 -2.59
CA VAL A 15 -19.54 2.92 -1.72
C VAL A 15 -20.78 3.73 -2.11
N GLN A 16 -21.03 3.93 -3.40
CA GLN A 16 -22.20 4.66 -3.91
C GLN A 16 -23.50 3.92 -3.57
N ASN A 17 -23.53 2.60 -3.73
CA ASN A 17 -24.70 1.79 -3.44
C ASN A 17 -25.05 1.82 -1.94
N ILE A 18 -24.07 1.57 -1.06
CA ILE A 18 -24.27 1.64 0.40
C ILE A 18 -24.78 3.03 0.80
N SER A 19 -24.13 4.10 0.30
CA SER A 19 -24.51 5.48 0.63
C SER A 19 -25.92 5.83 0.11
N GLY A 20 -26.28 5.34 -1.07
CA GLY A 20 -27.60 5.53 -1.67
C GLY A 20 -28.70 4.86 -0.86
N GLN A 21 -28.52 3.60 -0.48
CA GLN A 21 -29.48 2.85 0.34
C GLN A 21 -29.68 3.50 1.71
N LEU A 22 -28.59 3.88 2.40
CA LEU A 22 -28.68 4.59 3.69
C LEU A 22 -29.44 5.91 3.57
N ARG A 23 -29.23 6.66 2.47
CA ARG A 23 -29.90 7.94 2.25
C ARG A 23 -31.41 7.77 2.12
N GLU A 24 -31.86 6.76 1.39
CA GLU A 24 -33.29 6.50 1.22
C GLU A 24 -33.94 6.03 2.53
N GLU A 25 -33.30 5.10 3.25
CA GLU A 25 -33.79 4.64 4.55
C GLU A 25 -33.80 5.77 5.60
N ARG A 26 -32.80 6.67 5.58
CA ARG A 26 -32.79 7.86 6.44
C ARG A 26 -33.96 8.80 6.16
N LYS A 27 -34.37 8.96 4.90
CA LYS A 27 -35.54 9.77 4.54
C LYS A 27 -36.82 9.16 5.13
N LYS A 28 -36.99 7.83 4.99
CA LYS A 28 -38.13 7.10 5.56
C LYS A 28 -38.17 7.22 7.08
N LEU A 29 -37.03 7.10 7.76
CA LEU A 29 -36.95 7.27 9.21
C LEU A 29 -37.37 8.69 9.63
N LYS A 30 -36.89 9.74 8.94
CA LYS A 30 -37.30 11.12 9.23
C LYS A 30 -38.79 11.35 9.05
N GLN A 31 -39.40 10.72 8.04
CA GLN A 31 -40.85 10.77 7.84
C GLN A 31 -41.59 10.08 8.99
N ALA A 32 -41.12 8.90 9.42
CA ALA A 32 -41.69 8.20 10.56
C ALA A 32 -41.55 9.00 11.87
N GLU A 33 -40.40 9.65 12.10
CA GLU A 33 -40.18 10.56 13.24
C GLU A 33 -41.14 11.74 13.23
N ALA A 34 -41.37 12.36 12.06
CA ALA A 34 -42.31 13.47 11.91
C ALA A 34 -43.76 13.05 12.20
N ILE A 35 -44.23 11.96 11.58
CA ILE A 35 -45.57 11.42 11.80
C ILE A 35 -45.77 11.02 13.27
N ASN A 36 -44.76 10.38 13.88
CA ASN A 36 -44.83 10.01 15.29
C ASN A 36 -44.94 11.24 16.20
N SER A 37 -44.24 12.34 15.89
CA SER A 37 -44.35 13.60 16.62
C SER A 37 -45.74 14.22 16.50
N GLU A 38 -46.36 14.16 15.32
CA GLU A 38 -47.73 14.65 15.11
C GLU A 38 -48.75 13.80 15.87
N LEU A 39 -48.63 12.48 15.81
CA LEU A 39 -49.52 11.55 16.54
C LEU A 39 -49.40 11.72 18.06
N LEU A 40 -48.21 11.91 18.60
CA LEU A 40 -48.00 12.15 20.03
C LEU A 40 -48.70 13.42 20.53
N ALA A 41 -48.90 14.42 19.66
CA ALA A 41 -49.63 15.64 20.00
C ALA A 41 -51.16 15.46 19.99
N LEU A 42 -51.67 14.49 19.23
CA LEU A 42 -53.10 14.20 19.11
C LEU A 42 -53.59 13.15 20.13
N VAL A 43 -52.72 12.21 20.50
CA VAL A 43 -53.02 11.16 21.47
C VAL A 43 -53.03 11.75 22.87
N THR A 44 -54.07 11.43 23.65
CA THR A 44 -54.20 11.88 25.04
C THR A 44 -53.76 10.81 26.03
N GLU A 45 -53.89 9.55 25.64
CA GLU A 45 -53.68 8.36 26.43
C GLU A 45 -52.20 8.00 26.55
N ASP A 46 -51.69 7.96 27.78
CA ASP A 46 -50.26 7.72 28.03
C ASP A 46 -49.76 6.36 27.54
N TYR A 47 -50.62 5.33 27.56
CA TYR A 47 -50.23 4.00 27.05
C TYR A 47 -50.02 3.99 25.53
N LEU A 48 -50.80 4.77 24.77
CA LEU A 48 -50.64 4.91 23.31
C LEU A 48 -49.38 5.72 22.99
N LYS A 49 -49.09 6.78 23.75
CA LYS A 49 -47.83 7.53 23.61
C LYS A 49 -46.61 6.65 23.85
N ALA A 50 -46.67 5.79 24.88
CA ALA A 50 -45.61 4.85 25.19
C ALA A 50 -45.43 3.80 24.08
N ASP A 51 -46.51 3.26 23.50
CA ASP A 51 -46.39 2.31 22.39
C ASP A 51 -45.83 2.98 21.11
N LEU A 52 -46.29 4.19 20.77
CA LEU A 52 -45.76 4.99 19.66
C LEU A 52 -44.26 5.25 19.79
N ALA A 53 -43.81 5.70 20.98
CA ALA A 53 -42.40 5.88 21.27
C ALA A 53 -41.60 4.57 21.13
N ARG A 54 -42.14 3.46 21.66
CA ARG A 54 -41.52 2.14 21.56
C ARG A 54 -41.39 1.66 20.11
N GLN A 55 -42.42 1.86 19.28
CA GLN A 55 -42.38 1.48 17.87
C GLN A 55 -41.34 2.29 17.09
N LEU A 56 -41.29 3.61 17.30
CA LEU A 56 -40.27 4.45 16.68
C LEU A 56 -38.86 4.03 17.10
N GLU A 57 -38.67 3.72 18.39
CA GLU A 57 -37.37 3.30 18.90
C GLU A 57 -36.92 1.94 18.36
N ASN A 58 -37.85 1.01 18.13
CA ASN A 58 -37.58 -0.29 17.51
C ASN A 58 -37.06 -0.19 16.06
N VAL A 59 -37.31 0.93 15.37
CA VAL A 59 -36.81 1.18 14.02
C VAL A 59 -35.56 2.08 14.05
N SER A 60 -35.59 3.14 14.87
CA SER A 60 -34.51 4.11 14.98
C SER A 60 -33.21 3.48 15.49
N LYS A 61 -33.28 2.59 16.49
CA LYS A 61 -32.08 1.92 17.05
C LYS A 61 -31.36 1.04 16.02
N PRO A 62 -32.01 0.05 15.37
CA PRO A 62 -31.36 -0.76 14.34
C PRO A 62 -30.84 0.07 13.17
N PHE A 63 -31.57 1.11 12.77
CA PHE A 63 -31.13 2.00 11.70
C PHE A 63 -29.82 2.72 12.06
N LYS A 64 -29.71 3.32 13.25
CA LYS A 64 -28.46 3.94 13.72
C LYS A 64 -27.30 2.94 13.75
N GLN A 65 -27.53 1.72 14.22
CA GLN A 65 -26.51 0.67 14.21
C GLN A 65 -26.09 0.28 12.78
N LEU A 66 -27.03 0.23 11.84
CA LEU A 66 -26.75 -0.02 10.43
C LEU A 66 -25.91 1.11 9.83
N GLU A 67 -26.23 2.37 10.13
CA GLU A 67 -25.46 3.53 9.69
C GLU A 67 -24.03 3.49 10.20
N GLU A 68 -23.82 3.19 11.48
CA GLU A 68 -22.49 3.05 12.06
C GLU A 68 -21.68 1.92 11.39
N LYS A 69 -22.31 0.75 11.16
CA LYS A 69 -21.67 -0.36 10.47
C LYS A 69 -21.32 -0.02 9.03
N ALA A 70 -22.21 0.66 8.33
CA ALA A 70 -22.00 1.05 6.95
C ALA A 70 -20.93 2.14 6.83
N ALA A 71 -20.88 3.10 7.76
CA ALA A 71 -19.81 4.08 7.85
C ALA A 71 -18.43 3.41 8.03
N LYS A 72 -18.33 2.46 8.98
CA LYS A 72 -17.11 1.65 9.17
C LYS A 72 -16.73 0.86 7.92
N ARG A 73 -17.72 0.29 7.21
CA ARG A 73 -17.48 -0.43 5.96
C ARG A 73 -16.95 0.51 4.87
N ILE A 74 -17.54 1.69 4.69
CA ILE A 74 -17.08 2.69 3.72
C ILE A 74 -15.67 3.17 4.05
N GLU A 75 -15.38 3.45 5.32
CA GLU A 75 -14.05 3.82 5.78
C GLU A 75 -13.01 2.73 5.47
N GLN A 76 -13.33 1.48 5.80
CA GLN A 76 -12.47 0.34 5.48
C GLN A 76 -12.25 0.20 3.96
N LEU A 77 -13.31 0.33 3.16
CA LEU A 77 -13.23 0.26 1.70
C LEU A 77 -12.31 1.37 1.14
N ASN A 78 -12.48 2.62 1.60
CA ASN A 78 -11.64 3.73 1.18
C ASN A 78 -10.18 3.57 1.61
N SER A 79 -9.94 3.09 2.84
CA SER A 79 -8.59 2.83 3.35
C SER A 79 -7.89 1.73 2.55
N THR A 80 -8.54 0.58 2.33
CA THR A 80 -7.99 -0.51 1.52
C THR A 80 -7.70 -0.04 0.09
N PHE A 81 -8.59 0.80 -0.46
CA PHE A 81 -8.42 1.36 -1.79
C PHE A 81 -7.19 2.27 -1.90
N ALA A 82 -7.04 3.22 -0.97
CA ALA A 82 -5.89 4.12 -0.93
C ALA A 82 -4.58 3.33 -0.77
N SER A 83 -4.53 2.36 0.15
CA SER A 83 -3.36 1.49 0.33
C SER A 83 -3.04 0.67 -0.92
N SER A 84 -4.06 0.20 -1.65
CA SER A 84 -3.87 -0.53 -2.92
C SER A 84 -3.26 0.36 -4.00
N GLN A 85 -3.76 1.59 -4.15
CA GLN A 85 -3.22 2.54 -5.11
C GLN A 85 -1.78 2.92 -4.80
N GLN A 86 -1.48 3.20 -3.53
CA GLN A 86 -0.14 3.51 -3.06
C GLN A 86 0.82 2.35 -3.31
N PHE A 87 0.44 1.13 -2.91
CA PHE A 87 1.22 -0.08 -3.16
C PHE A 87 1.54 -0.25 -4.64
N HIS A 88 0.55 -0.12 -5.52
CA HIS A 88 0.76 -0.27 -6.96
C HIS A 88 1.69 0.79 -7.55
N GLN A 89 1.55 2.05 -7.13
CA GLN A 89 2.42 3.13 -7.59
C GLN A 89 3.85 2.93 -7.10
N THR A 90 4.04 2.79 -5.78
CA THR A 90 5.36 2.66 -5.16
C THR A 90 6.05 1.35 -5.59
N SER A 91 5.31 0.24 -5.73
CA SER A 91 5.86 -1.02 -6.24
C SER A 91 6.33 -0.89 -7.70
N LYS A 92 5.61 -0.15 -8.55
CA LYS A 92 6.00 0.04 -9.96
C LYS A 92 7.26 0.89 -10.07
N ASP A 93 7.34 1.96 -9.30
CA ASP A 93 8.51 2.84 -9.27
C ASP A 93 9.74 2.08 -8.76
N PHE A 94 9.58 1.31 -7.69
CA PHE A 94 10.65 0.51 -7.11
C PHE A 94 11.09 -0.66 -8.03
N GLN A 95 10.16 -1.33 -8.71
CA GLN A 95 10.49 -2.33 -9.72
C GLN A 95 11.29 -1.75 -10.89
N SER A 96 10.91 -0.56 -11.35
CA SER A 96 11.60 0.12 -12.45
C SER A 96 13.03 0.49 -12.03
N TRP A 97 13.19 1.00 -10.80
CA TRP A 97 14.49 1.28 -10.22
C TRP A 97 15.35 0.00 -10.06
N LEU A 98 14.78 -1.09 -9.54
CA LEU A 98 15.48 -2.38 -9.43
C LEU A 98 15.97 -2.88 -10.79
N ALA A 99 15.12 -2.81 -11.81
CA ALA A 99 15.49 -3.23 -13.16
C ALA A 99 16.65 -2.39 -13.72
N GLN A 100 16.61 -1.07 -13.52
CA GLN A 100 17.71 -0.18 -13.90
C GLN A 100 19.01 -0.55 -13.16
N LYS A 101 18.96 -0.81 -11.84
CA LYS A 101 20.15 -1.19 -11.07
C LYS A 101 20.72 -2.54 -11.45
N LEU A 102 19.88 -3.53 -11.70
CA LEU A 102 20.33 -4.83 -12.21
C LEU A 102 21.02 -4.68 -13.58
N GLN A 103 20.50 -3.83 -14.47
CA GLN A 103 21.12 -3.56 -15.76
C GLN A 103 22.46 -2.82 -15.63
N GLU A 104 22.54 -1.81 -14.78
CA GLU A 104 23.78 -1.10 -14.47
C GLU A 104 24.84 -2.06 -13.89
N GLN A 105 24.45 -2.92 -12.95
CA GLN A 105 25.35 -3.92 -12.33
C GLN A 105 25.75 -5.06 -13.30
N SER A 106 24.91 -5.37 -14.29
CA SER A 106 25.22 -6.36 -15.33
C SER A 106 26.29 -5.88 -16.31
N THR A 107 26.57 -4.58 -16.34
CA THR A 107 27.66 -4.03 -17.15
C THR A 107 28.97 -4.21 -16.38
N PRO A 108 29.91 -5.07 -16.84
CA PRO A 108 31.13 -5.33 -16.11
C PRO A 108 31.96 -4.05 -16.01
N LEU A 109 32.25 -3.61 -14.77
CA LEU A 109 33.16 -2.50 -14.56
C LEU A 109 34.58 -2.94 -14.96
N PRO A 110 35.27 -2.20 -15.85
CA PRO A 110 36.66 -2.48 -16.12
C PRO A 110 37.48 -2.17 -14.85
N ILE A 111 37.99 -3.21 -14.19
CA ILE A 111 38.90 -3.05 -13.05
C ILE A 111 40.21 -2.47 -13.60
N SER A 112 40.35 -1.15 -13.49
CA SER A 112 41.57 -0.45 -13.89
C SER A 112 42.70 -0.75 -12.91
N ALA A 113 43.92 -0.93 -13.42
CA ALA A 113 45.11 -1.06 -12.58
C ALA A 113 45.55 0.27 -11.94
N LYS A 114 44.98 1.41 -12.37
CA LYS A 114 45.31 2.74 -11.87
C LYS A 114 44.55 3.05 -10.58
N VAL A 115 45.30 3.40 -9.53
CA VAL A 115 44.77 3.75 -8.20
C VAL A 115 43.73 4.87 -8.28
N ASP A 116 43.97 5.91 -9.07
CA ASP A 116 43.05 7.07 -9.18
C ASP A 116 41.69 6.68 -9.76
N VAL A 117 41.68 5.79 -10.77
CA VAL A 117 40.45 5.29 -11.39
C VAL A 117 39.68 4.41 -10.41
N LEU A 118 40.38 3.56 -9.64
CA LEU A 118 39.75 2.72 -8.60
C LEU A 118 39.12 3.56 -7.48
N GLN A 119 39.75 4.67 -7.09
CA GLN A 119 39.19 5.60 -6.09
C GLN A 119 37.91 6.27 -6.61
N GLN A 120 37.90 6.75 -7.86
CA GLN A 120 36.71 7.33 -8.47
C GLN A 120 35.56 6.30 -8.56
N THR A 121 35.87 5.06 -8.96
CA THR A 121 34.87 3.98 -9.00
C THR A 121 34.32 3.62 -7.61
N LEU A 122 35.16 3.65 -6.57
CA LEU A 122 34.70 3.47 -5.19
C LEU A 122 33.78 4.60 -4.72
N GLU A 123 34.04 5.83 -5.13
CA GLU A 123 33.16 6.97 -4.83
C GLU A 123 31.81 6.82 -5.52
N GLU A 124 31.78 6.41 -6.78
CA GLU A 124 30.54 6.08 -7.51
C GLU A 124 29.79 4.91 -6.85
N HIS A 125 30.50 3.88 -6.40
CA HIS A 125 29.92 2.77 -5.66
C HIS A 125 29.31 3.21 -4.33
N SER A 126 29.93 4.16 -3.62
CA SER A 126 29.37 4.70 -2.37
C SER A 126 28.03 5.42 -2.58
N LYS A 127 27.84 6.06 -3.74
CA LYS A 127 26.56 6.67 -4.13
C LYS A 127 25.50 5.59 -4.36
N LEU A 128 25.86 4.46 -4.97
CA LEU A 128 24.97 3.30 -5.12
C LEU A 128 24.57 2.73 -3.74
N GLN A 129 25.51 2.57 -2.81
CA GLN A 129 25.21 2.11 -1.46
C GLN A 129 24.28 3.07 -0.70
N THR A 130 24.46 4.38 -0.87
CA THR A 130 23.57 5.39 -0.29
C THR A 130 22.17 5.28 -0.90
N ALA A 131 22.06 5.18 -2.22
CA ALA A 131 20.78 4.97 -2.89
C ALA A 131 20.08 3.67 -2.44
N LEU A 132 20.83 2.58 -2.24
CA LEU A 132 20.31 1.34 -1.66
C LEU A 132 19.75 1.56 -0.26
N LYS A 133 20.46 2.31 0.60
CA LYS A 133 19.96 2.61 1.94
C LYS A 133 18.65 3.40 1.89
N ASP A 134 18.58 4.42 1.04
CA ASP A 134 17.40 5.28 0.90
C ASP A 134 16.19 4.49 0.36
N HIS A 135 16.41 3.58 -0.59
CA HIS A 135 15.35 2.73 -1.13
C HIS A 135 14.95 1.57 -0.20
N GLY A 136 15.71 1.31 0.87
CA GLY A 136 15.35 0.31 1.88
C GLY A 136 14.07 0.66 2.66
N GLU A 137 13.82 1.96 2.88
CA GLU A 137 12.57 2.42 3.48
C GLU A 137 11.38 2.22 2.53
N ALA A 138 11.57 2.52 1.24
CA ALA A 138 10.57 2.26 0.22
C ALA A 138 10.22 0.76 0.13
N TYR A 139 11.22 -0.12 0.15
CA TYR A 139 11.00 -1.57 0.20
C TYR A 139 10.18 -2.00 1.43
N THR A 140 10.52 -1.47 2.61
CA THR A 140 9.80 -1.77 3.86
C THR A 140 8.34 -1.32 3.78
N THR A 141 8.09 -0.13 3.22
CA THR A 141 6.73 0.39 3.00
C THR A 141 5.94 -0.48 2.03
N ILE A 142 6.50 -0.82 0.86
CA ILE A 142 5.84 -1.65 -0.15
C ILE A 142 5.49 -3.04 0.41
N THR A 143 6.41 -3.65 1.16
CA THR A 143 6.17 -4.97 1.75
C THR A 143 5.10 -4.92 2.83
N GLY A 144 5.12 -3.93 3.71
CA GLY A 144 4.07 -3.73 4.74
C GLY A 144 2.69 -3.47 4.13
N GLU A 145 2.59 -2.60 3.13
CA GLU A 145 1.34 -2.35 2.40
C GLU A 145 0.85 -3.61 1.66
N GLY A 146 1.75 -4.33 1.01
CA GLY A 146 1.44 -5.58 0.32
C GLY A 146 0.92 -6.66 1.29
N GLU A 147 1.50 -6.78 2.48
CA GLU A 147 1.02 -7.70 3.52
C GLU A 147 -0.36 -7.32 4.06
N MET A 148 -0.63 -6.01 4.22
CA MET A 148 -1.97 -5.54 4.59
C MET A 148 -3.00 -5.87 3.51
N LEU A 149 -2.67 -5.63 2.24
CA LEU A 149 -3.54 -5.94 1.11
C LEU A 149 -3.83 -7.44 1.03
N LEU A 150 -2.83 -8.29 1.27
CA LEU A 150 -2.99 -9.75 1.30
C LEU A 150 -4.00 -10.26 2.34
N LYS A 151 -4.27 -9.49 3.41
CA LYS A 151 -5.31 -9.82 4.40
C LYS A 151 -6.71 -9.54 3.88
N SER A 152 -6.86 -8.60 2.95
CA SER A 152 -8.14 -8.21 2.34
C SER A 152 -8.37 -8.77 0.93
N THR A 153 -7.35 -9.39 0.33
CA THR A 153 -7.42 -9.97 -1.03
C THR A 153 -7.56 -11.49 -0.96
N GLU A 154 -8.40 -12.05 -1.85
CA GLU A 154 -8.69 -13.49 -1.91
C GLU A 154 -8.51 -14.04 -3.35
N GLY A 155 -8.50 -15.37 -3.48
CA GLY A 155 -8.48 -16.05 -4.78
C GLY A 155 -7.22 -15.77 -5.63
N ALA A 156 -7.43 -15.62 -6.95
CA ALA A 156 -6.34 -15.44 -7.93
C ALA A 156 -5.56 -14.13 -7.73
N GLU A 157 -6.23 -13.06 -7.28
CA GLU A 157 -5.59 -11.77 -7.00
C GLU A 157 -4.59 -11.89 -5.84
N LYS A 158 -4.92 -12.68 -4.82
CA LYS A 158 -4.01 -12.95 -3.69
C LYS A 158 -2.75 -13.65 -4.16
N LEU A 159 -2.88 -14.67 -5.01
CA LEU A 159 -1.73 -15.39 -5.57
C LEU A 159 -0.85 -14.49 -6.42
N ALA A 160 -1.46 -13.63 -7.24
CA ALA A 160 -0.73 -12.66 -8.05
C ALA A 160 0.05 -11.67 -7.17
N LEU A 161 -0.58 -11.12 -6.12
CA LEU A 161 0.06 -10.20 -5.17
C LEU A 161 1.21 -10.87 -4.41
N GLN A 162 1.04 -12.11 -3.94
CA GLN A 162 2.12 -12.88 -3.32
C GLN A 162 3.28 -13.11 -4.29
N GLY A 163 3.00 -13.43 -5.55
CA GLY A 163 4.02 -13.58 -6.59
C GLY A 163 4.80 -12.29 -6.81
N GLN A 164 4.11 -11.15 -6.89
CA GLN A 164 4.74 -9.84 -7.04
C GLN A 164 5.65 -9.51 -5.86
N LEU A 165 5.19 -9.72 -4.62
CA LEU A 165 5.98 -9.47 -3.42
C LEU A 165 7.23 -10.37 -3.34
N ARG A 166 7.10 -11.65 -3.70
CA ARG A 166 8.25 -12.57 -3.74
C ARG A 166 9.27 -12.17 -4.80
N ALA A 167 8.82 -11.81 -5.99
CA ALA A 167 9.70 -11.34 -7.06
C ALA A 167 10.43 -10.05 -6.64
N LEU A 168 9.71 -9.13 -5.99
CA LEU A 168 10.28 -7.89 -5.48
C LEU A 168 11.37 -8.15 -4.43
N ALA A 169 11.09 -9.02 -3.47
CA ALA A 169 12.04 -9.42 -2.44
C ALA A 169 13.29 -10.09 -3.05
N SER A 170 13.10 -11.01 -3.99
CA SER A 170 14.21 -11.69 -4.68
C SER A 170 15.12 -10.69 -5.40
N ASN A 171 14.54 -9.79 -6.21
CA ASN A 171 15.30 -8.80 -6.96
C ASN A 171 16.02 -7.81 -6.03
N TRP A 172 15.37 -7.42 -4.93
CA TRP A 172 15.98 -6.56 -3.92
C TRP A 172 17.20 -7.20 -3.25
N GLU A 173 17.08 -8.47 -2.83
CA GLU A 173 18.20 -9.21 -2.26
C GLU A 173 19.33 -9.41 -3.28
N GLU A 174 19.00 -9.65 -4.54
CA GLU A 174 19.99 -9.79 -5.62
C GLU A 174 20.78 -8.50 -5.85
N VAL A 175 20.11 -7.34 -5.95
CA VAL A 175 20.80 -6.04 -6.11
C VAL A 175 21.71 -5.74 -4.93
N LYS A 176 21.25 -6.00 -3.70
CA LYS A 176 22.06 -5.81 -2.49
C LYS A 176 23.29 -6.73 -2.48
N LYS A 177 23.10 -8.01 -2.80
CA LYS A 177 24.18 -8.99 -2.83
C LYS A 177 25.23 -8.62 -3.89
N THR A 178 24.80 -8.34 -5.12
CA THR A 178 25.68 -7.95 -6.21
C THR A 178 26.42 -6.65 -5.89
N SER A 179 25.76 -5.68 -5.26
CA SER A 179 26.42 -4.46 -4.80
C SER A 179 27.49 -4.74 -3.75
N ALA A 180 27.23 -5.62 -2.77
CA ALA A 180 28.22 -5.97 -1.76
C ALA A 180 29.45 -6.64 -2.39
N GLU A 181 29.23 -7.61 -3.29
CA GLU A 181 30.30 -8.32 -4.00
C GLU A 181 31.15 -7.37 -4.86
N GLN A 182 30.53 -6.42 -5.55
CA GLN A 182 31.24 -5.38 -6.31
C GLN A 182 32.09 -4.49 -5.40
N GLY A 183 31.57 -4.09 -4.24
CA GLY A 183 32.31 -3.29 -3.26
C GLY A 183 33.56 -4.03 -2.75
N ASP A 184 33.42 -5.31 -2.41
CA ASP A 184 34.54 -6.14 -1.95
C ASP A 184 35.62 -6.31 -3.02
N GLN A 185 35.21 -6.52 -4.28
CA GLN A 185 36.14 -6.63 -5.42
C GLN A 185 36.91 -5.34 -5.67
N LEU A 186 36.24 -4.18 -5.64
CA LEU A 186 36.86 -2.87 -5.81
C LEU A 186 37.87 -2.58 -4.70
N GLN A 187 37.52 -2.90 -3.45
CA GLN A 187 38.41 -2.73 -2.31
C GLN A 187 39.65 -3.63 -2.41
N ALA A 188 39.47 -4.90 -2.79
CA ALA A 188 40.57 -5.83 -3.00
C ALA A 188 41.50 -5.38 -4.14
N ALA A 189 40.93 -4.89 -5.25
CA ALA A 189 41.69 -4.33 -6.37
C ALA A 189 42.51 -3.10 -5.96
N LEU A 190 41.92 -2.20 -5.15
CA LEU A 190 42.62 -1.02 -4.63
C LEU A 190 43.82 -1.41 -3.75
N VAL A 191 43.62 -2.34 -2.82
CA VAL A 191 44.71 -2.84 -1.94
C VAL A 191 45.83 -3.45 -2.77
N ARG A 192 45.50 -4.23 -3.81
CA ARG A 192 46.50 -4.85 -4.69
C ARG A 192 47.24 -3.82 -5.54
N SER A 193 46.53 -2.84 -6.10
CA SER A 193 47.12 -1.75 -6.90
C SER A 193 48.07 -0.89 -6.06
N ARG A 194 47.69 -0.53 -4.82
CA ARG A 194 48.58 0.19 -3.90
C ARG A 194 49.86 -0.59 -3.58
N LYS A 195 49.74 -1.87 -3.20
CA LYS A 195 50.92 -2.73 -2.95
C LYS A 195 51.85 -2.83 -4.16
N TYR A 196 51.30 -2.89 -5.37
CA TYR A 196 52.10 -2.91 -6.59
C TYR A 196 52.82 -1.58 -6.83
N HIS A 197 52.16 -0.45 -6.54
CA HIS A 197 52.79 0.86 -6.65
C HIS A 197 53.92 1.03 -5.61
N ASP A 198 53.67 0.64 -4.36
CA ASP A 198 54.65 0.72 -3.26
C ASP A 198 55.88 -0.19 -3.45
N HIS A 199 55.76 -1.24 -4.27
CA HIS A 199 56.86 -2.17 -4.60
C HIS A 199 57.54 -1.88 -5.95
N ALA A 200 56.94 -1.03 -6.79
CA ALA A 200 57.47 -0.66 -8.10
C ALA A 200 58.20 0.69 -8.10
N GLU A 201 58.10 1.47 -7.02
CA GLU A 201 59.01 2.57 -6.66
C GLU A 201 60.20 2.08 -5.82
#